data_AF-A0A938EN87-F1
#
_entry.id   AF-A0A938EN87-F1
#
_cell.length_a   1.000
_cell.length_b   1.000
_cell.length_c   1.000
_cell.angle_alpha   90.00
_cell.angle_beta   90.00
_cell.angle_gamma   90.00
#
_symmetry.space_group_name_H-M   'P 1'
#
loop_
_entity.id
_entity.type
_entity.pdbx_description
1 polymer ?
#
loop_
_entity_poly.entity_id
_entity_poly.type
_entity_poly.pdbx_seq_one_letter_code
_entity_poly.pdbx_strand_id
1 'polypeptide(L)' 'MAEQIAANCSGLTDDQAVVKITDHLRAFWTPAMIDELSEFVSTHPGDVDPRVEQSLSRLVA' A
#
# COMPACT_ATOMS: atom_id res chain seq x y z
N MET A 1 7.61 -2.44 6.31
CA MET A 1 6.34 -3.12 6.64
C MET A 1 5.43 -3.26 5.41
N ALA A 2 5.22 -2.19 4.63
CA ALA A 2 4.45 -2.25 3.37
C ALA A 2 4.90 -3.38 2.42
N GLU A 3 6.20 -3.53 2.18
CA GLU A 3 6.76 -4.62 1.36
C GLU A 3 6.44 -6.03 1.89
N GLN A 4 6.36 -6.21 3.20
CA GLN A 4 5.97 -7.50 3.79
C GLN A 4 4.48 -7.78 3.59
N ILE A 5 3.64 -6.75 3.60
CA ILE A 5 2.20 -6.87 3.31
C ILE A 5 2.02 -7.28 1.83
N ALA A 6 2.77 -6.67 0.91
CA ALA A 6 2.78 -7.03 -0.50
C ALA A 6 3.28 -8.47 -0.74
N ALA A 7 4.38 -8.86 -0.09
CA ALA A 7 4.91 -10.22 -0.16
C ALA A 7 3.91 -11.28 0.34
N ASN A 8 3.16 -10.96 1.41
CA ASN A 8 2.09 -11.82 1.95
C ASN A 8 0.89 -11.98 1.00
N CYS A 9 0.81 -11.18 -0.07
CA CYS A 9 -0.22 -11.25 -1.10
C CYS A 9 0.27 -11.92 -2.40
N SER A 10 1.46 -12.53 -2.41
CA SER A 10 2.07 -13.14 -3.60
C SER A 10 1.26 -14.25 -4.28
N GLY A 11 0.32 -14.88 -3.58
CA GLY A 11 -0.61 -15.88 -4.15
C GLY A 11 -1.94 -15.32 -4.66
N LEU A 12 -2.13 -14.00 -4.62
CA LEU A 12 -3.35 -13.32 -5.04
C LEU A 12 -3.18 -12.68 -6.42
N THR A 13 -4.29 -12.41 -7.11
CA THR A 13 -4.26 -11.50 -8.26
C THR A 13 -3.94 -10.07 -7.79
N ASP A 14 -3.47 -9.22 -8.70
CA ASP A 14 -3.15 -7.83 -8.36
C ASP A 14 -4.35 -7.10 -7.75
N ASP A 15 -5.55 -7.26 -8.31
CA ASP A 15 -6.78 -6.67 -7.77
C ASP A 15 -7.08 -7.14 -6.35
N GLN A 16 -6.93 -8.43 -6.08
CA GLN A 16 -7.14 -9.01 -4.75
C GLN A 16 -6.09 -8.52 -3.74
N ALA A 17 -4.82 -8.44 -4.17
CA ALA A 17 -3.74 -7.91 -3.36
C ALA A 17 -3.98 -6.43 -3.02
N VAL A 18 -4.36 -5.60 -3.99
CA VAL A 18 -4.62 -4.18 -3.76
C VAL A 18 -5.79 -3.98 -2.80
N VAL A 19 -6.89 -4.74 -2.93
CA VAL A 19 -7.99 -4.68 -1.94
C VAL A 19 -7.49 -5.04 -0.55
N LYS A 20 -6.77 -6.15 -0.42
CA LYS A 20 -6.28 -6.64 0.87
C LYS A 20 -5.27 -5.69 1.53
N ILE A 21 -4.35 -5.11 0.74
CA ILE A 21 -3.39 -4.11 1.22
C ILE A 21 -4.14 -2.85 1.68
N THR A 22 -5.11 -2.37 0.89
CA THR A 22 -5.93 -1.19 1.24
C THR A 22 -6.66 -1.41 2.57
N ASP A 23 -7.31 -2.57 2.74
CA ASP A 23 -8.02 -2.92 3.96
C ASP A 23 -7.07 -3.02 5.16
N HIS A 24 -5.88 -3.60 4.97
CA HIS A 24 -4.88 -3.70 6.03
C HIS A 24 -4.35 -2.33 6.47
N LEU A 25 -3.99 -1.47 5.52
CA LEU A 25 -3.55 -0.11 5.82
C LEU A 25 -4.64 0.66 6.57
N ARG A 26 -5.89 0.60 6.10
CA ARG A 26 -7.03 1.26 6.77
C ARG A 26 -7.28 0.74 8.19
N ALA A 27 -7.10 -0.56 8.43
CA ALA A 27 -7.41 -1.17 9.72
C ALA A 27 -6.32 -0.96 10.78
N PHE A 28 -5.05 -0.89 10.36
CA PHE A 28 -3.92 -0.95 11.28
C PHE A 28 -3.00 0.26 11.26
N TRP A 29 -3.06 1.09 10.22
CA TRP A 29 -2.20 2.26 10.10
C TRP A 29 -2.96 3.52 10.51
N THR A 30 -2.25 4.42 11.18
CA THR A 30 -2.79 5.74 11.49
C THR A 30 -2.75 6.63 10.24
N PRO A 31 -3.57 7.70 10.18
CA PRO A 31 -3.50 8.66 9.08
C PRO A 31 -2.08 9.21 8.84
N ALA A 32 -1.35 9.55 9.90
CA ALA A 32 0.02 10.05 9.79
C ALA A 32 0.99 9.05 9.14
N MET A 33 0.84 7.75 9.39
CA MET A 33 1.66 6.72 8.74
C MET A 33 1.31 6.56 7.26
N ILE A 34 0.04 6.73 6.89
CA ILE A 34 -0.40 6.70 5.50
C ILE A 34 0.14 7.92 4.76
N ASP A 35 0.15 9.09 5.39
CA ASP A 35 0.72 10.32 4.85
C ASP A 35 2.24 10.18 4.63
N GLU A 36 2.98 9.67 5.62
CA GLU A 36 4.42 9.42 5.52
C GLU A 36 4.76 8.44 4.39
N LEU A 37 4.00 7.34 4.26
CA LEU A 37 4.20 6.38 3.17
C LEU A 37 3.85 6.98 1.81
N SER A 38 2.82 7.83 1.73
CA SER A 38 2.45 8.53 0.50
C SER A 38 3.53 9.53 0.06
N GLU A 39 4.11 10.27 1.02
CA GLU A 39 5.25 11.15 0.76
C GLU A 39 6.48 10.36 0.29
N PHE A 40 6.76 9.22 0.91
CA PHE A 40 7.86 8.34 0.51
C PHE A 40 7.69 7.86 -0.95
N VAL A 41 6.52 7.34 -1.31
CA VAL A 41 6.22 6.87 -2.68
C VAL A 41 6.34 8.01 -3.69
N SER A 42 5.88 9.21 -3.35
CA SER A 42 5.98 10.37 -4.25
C SER A 42 7.42 10.84 -4.49
N THR A 43 8.33 10.60 -3.54
CA THR A 43 9.73 11.03 -3.61
C THR A 43 10.66 9.95 -4.13
N HIS A 44 10.23 8.68 -4.11
CA HIS A 44 10.99 7.51 -4.53
C HIS A 44 10.14 6.59 -5.45
N PRO A 45 9.81 7.04 -6.67
CA PRO A 45 8.93 6.28 -7.56
C PRO A 45 9.58 4.96 -7.97
N GLY A 46 8.85 3.85 -7.80
CA GLY A 46 9.32 2.49 -8.15
C GLY A 46 10.13 1.77 -7.08
N ASP A 47 10.39 2.40 -5.92
CA ASP A 47 11.04 1.75 -4.78
C ASP A 47 10.08 0.90 -3.93
N VAL A 48 8.77 1.00 -4.20
CA VAL A 48 7.70 0.29 -3.50
C VAL A 48 6.93 -0.57 -4.49
N ASP A 49 6.40 -1.72 -4.03
CA ASP A 49 5.55 -2.57 -4.85
C ASP A 49 4.38 -1.76 -5.48
N PRO A 50 4.14 -1.85 -6.80
CA PRO A 50 3.08 -1.10 -7.49
C PRO A 50 1.68 -1.29 -6.90
N ARG A 51 1.43 -2.43 -6.25
CA ARG A 51 0.14 -2.71 -5.60
C ARG A 51 -0.04 -1.88 -4.34
N VAL A 52 1.05 -1.53 -3.64
CA VAL A 52 1.02 -0.61 -2.50
C VAL A 52 0.74 0.81 -2.99
N GLU A 53 1.39 1.26 -4.07
CA GLU A 53 1.14 2.58 -4.67
C GLU A 53 -0.34 2.73 -5.08
N GLN A 54 -0.90 1.68 -5.70
CA GLN A 54 -2.31 1.66 -6.08
C GLN A 54 -3.24 1.64 -4.86
N SER A 55 -2.89 0.92 -3.79
CA SER A 55 -3.65 0.94 -2.53
C SER A 55 -3.69 2.32 -1.88
N LEU A 56 -2.57 3.03 -1.85
CA LEU A 56 -2.52 4.40 -1.31
C LEU A 56 -3.40 5.35 -2.11
N SER A 57 -3.38 5.24 -3.44
CA SER A 57 -4.25 6.03 -4.31
C SER A 57 -5.75 5.81 -4.03
N ARG A 58 -6.14 4.64 -3.51
CA ARG A 58 -7.53 4.33 -3.10
C ARG A 58 -7.90 4.82 -1.69
N LEU A 59 -6.93 5.21 -0.88
CA LEU A 59 -7.15 5.72 0.48
C LEU A 59 -7.31 7.26 0.51
N VAL A 60 -6.71 7.95 -0.46
CA VAL A 60 -6.71 9.43 -0.55
C VAL A 60 -7.85 9.94 -1.46
N ALA A 61 -8.56 9.05 -2.16
CA ALA A 61 -9.72 9.34 -3.01
C ALA A 61 -11.04 9.30 -2.23
#